data_AF-B5ECS4-F1
#
_entry.id   AF-B5ECS4-F1
#
_cell.length_a   1.000
_cell.length_b   1.000
_cell.length_c   1.000
_cell.angle_alpha   90.00
_cell.angle_beta   90.00
_cell.angle_gamma   90.00
#
_symmetry.space_group_name_H-M   'P 1'
#
loop_
_entity.id
_entity.type
_entity.pdbx_description
1 polymer ?
#
loop_
_entity_poly.entity_id
_entity_poly.type
_entity_poly.pdbx_seq_one_letter_code
_entity_poly.pdbx_strand_id
1 'polypeptide(L)'
;MFWKKQTDFTQLWSELSLFTRRDVTQGIKLAKYKKAAGSLLKSDPVSGHALMGLVACLEHDLSSMHAQHLKAIELSQSCLPLMYYALSLEKSCLWNECAKYTLLALDLAPQDPKLLNAALRIAPLTGRFSLQKRLLQQWQESHEGVRHPDQGHFDALNGSLAKHGLLEKDLKQVITAVGDAFCESDAILLKHRYELVPLKDGTFFIHYRFLLPDNLVASYYEDLIAAKLDAAACHPRIFDVFSFSVENETMYELYDYMDRELGESADTIKVPDPEQIKLIEELVAGVEV
;
A
#
# COMPACT_ATOMS: atom_id res chain seq x y z
N MET A 1 -34.81 31.04 12.10
CA MET A 1 -33.58 31.17 11.29
C MET A 1 -32.79 29.87 11.46
N PHE A 2 -32.97 28.91 10.55
CA PHE A 2 -32.28 27.61 10.63
C PHE A 2 -30.83 27.81 10.20
N TRP A 3 -29.89 27.69 11.13
CA TRP A 3 -28.47 27.67 10.81
C TRP A 3 -28.22 26.41 9.97
N LYS A 4 -28.04 26.57 8.66
CA LYS A 4 -27.60 25.48 7.79
C LYS A 4 -26.22 25.08 8.28
N LYS A 5 -26.12 23.88 8.88
CA LYS A 5 -24.85 23.28 9.28
C LYS A 5 -23.91 23.31 8.06
N GLN A 6 -22.82 24.05 8.17
CA GLN A 6 -21.84 24.17 7.10
C GLN A 6 -21.28 22.78 6.79
N THR A 7 -21.16 22.47 5.50
CA THR A 7 -20.61 21.20 5.05
C THR A 7 -19.14 21.13 5.42
N ASP A 8 -18.77 20.20 6.30
CA ASP A 8 -17.38 20.00 6.73
C ASP A 8 -16.65 19.08 5.75
N PHE A 9 -15.68 19.63 5.02
CA PHE A 9 -14.86 18.88 4.09
C PHE A 9 -14.09 17.76 4.78
N THR A 10 -13.54 17.98 5.97
CA THR A 10 -12.72 16.98 6.68
C THR A 10 -13.55 15.76 7.04
N GLN A 11 -14.78 15.98 7.48
CA GLN A 11 -15.73 14.90 7.75
C GLN A 11 -16.03 14.11 6.48
N LEU A 12 -16.37 14.78 5.37
CA LEU A 12 -16.70 14.12 4.11
C LEU A 12 -15.51 13.36 3.51
N TRP A 13 -14.32 13.95 3.61
CA TRP A 13 -13.07 13.32 3.17
C TRP A 13 -12.80 12.06 3.98
N SER A 14 -12.90 12.14 5.32
CA SER A 14 -12.70 10.99 6.19
C SER A 14 -13.70 9.89 5.87
N GLU A 15 -14.99 10.21 5.69
CA GLU A 15 -16.01 9.23 5.29
C GLU A 15 -15.68 8.56 3.95
N LEU A 16 -15.37 9.33 2.90
CA LEU A 16 -15.05 8.77 1.59
C LEU A 16 -13.72 8.02 1.56
N SER A 17 -12.75 8.40 2.39
CA SER A 17 -11.44 7.76 2.42
C SER A 17 -11.51 6.30 2.89
N LEU A 18 -12.56 5.95 3.65
CA LEU A 18 -12.87 4.59 4.07
C LEU A 18 -13.53 3.77 2.96
N PHE A 19 -14.04 4.42 1.91
CA PHE A 19 -14.66 3.71 0.81
C PHE A 19 -13.63 3.20 -0.19
N THR A 20 -14.08 2.16 -0.88
CA THR A 20 -13.46 1.49 -1.98
C THR A 20 -14.33 1.67 -3.24
N ARG A 21 -13.75 1.55 -4.44
CA ARG A 21 -14.42 1.40 -5.75
C ARG A 21 -15.52 0.34 -5.67
N ARG A 22 -15.29 -0.74 -4.91
CA ARG A 22 -16.29 -1.80 -4.74
C ARG A 22 -17.55 -1.28 -4.05
N ASP A 23 -17.43 -0.43 -3.04
CA ASP A 23 -18.59 0.17 -2.40
C ASP A 23 -19.46 0.91 -3.43
N VAL A 24 -18.83 1.58 -4.38
CA VAL A 24 -19.50 2.26 -5.50
C VAL A 24 -20.18 1.26 -6.44
N THR A 25 -19.50 0.18 -6.84
CA THR A 25 -20.08 -0.86 -7.71
C THR A 25 -21.18 -1.68 -7.01
N GLN A 26 -21.15 -1.76 -5.68
CA GLN A 26 -22.19 -2.36 -4.84
C GLN A 26 -23.34 -1.40 -4.51
N GLY A 27 -23.36 -0.23 -5.13
CA GLY A 27 -24.50 0.68 -5.09
C GLY A 27 -24.43 1.76 -4.01
N ILE A 28 -23.28 1.98 -3.35
CA ILE A 28 -23.08 3.20 -2.56
C ILE A 28 -23.25 4.40 -3.48
N LYS A 29 -24.23 5.24 -3.15
CA LYS A 29 -24.56 6.43 -3.93
C LYS A 29 -23.57 7.56 -3.61
N LEU A 30 -22.58 7.74 -4.48
CA LEU A 30 -21.68 8.90 -4.44
C LEU A 30 -22.39 10.24 -4.72
N ALA A 31 -23.65 10.21 -5.16
CA ALA A 31 -24.48 11.38 -5.44
C ALA A 31 -24.54 12.39 -4.28
N LYS A 32 -24.56 11.92 -3.01
CA LYS A 32 -24.56 12.84 -1.85
C LYS A 32 -23.25 13.62 -1.75
N TYR A 33 -22.11 12.97 -2.04
CA TYR A 33 -20.79 13.59 -2.00
C TYR A 33 -20.57 14.51 -3.19
N LYS A 34 -21.04 14.15 -4.39
CA LYS A 34 -21.05 15.05 -5.56
C LYS A 34 -21.82 16.34 -5.28
N LYS A 35 -23.01 16.23 -4.65
CA LYS A 35 -23.82 17.40 -4.26
C LYS A 35 -23.14 18.25 -3.19
N ALA A 36 -22.49 17.62 -2.21
CA ALA A 36 -21.73 18.31 -1.18
C ALA A 36 -20.51 19.04 -1.76
N ALA A 37 -19.74 18.39 -2.64
CA ALA A 37 -18.63 18.97 -3.37
C ALA A 37 -19.07 20.18 -4.22
N GLY A 38 -20.20 20.07 -4.93
CA GLY A 38 -20.79 21.19 -5.67
C GLY A 38 -21.23 22.37 -4.80
N SER A 39 -21.54 22.12 -3.52
CA SER A 39 -21.79 23.19 -2.54
C SER A 39 -20.49 23.82 -2.06
N LEU A 40 -19.47 23.00 -1.77
CA LEU A 40 -18.14 23.45 -1.39
C LEU A 40 -17.49 24.30 -2.49
N LEU A 41 -17.65 23.97 -3.77
CA LEU A 41 -17.12 24.75 -4.88
C LEU A 41 -17.49 26.25 -4.85
N LYS A 42 -18.57 26.63 -4.17
CA LYS A 42 -19.00 28.03 -4.03
C LYS A 42 -18.35 28.76 -2.85
N SER A 43 -18.02 28.03 -1.78
CA SER A 43 -17.51 28.62 -0.52
C SER A 43 -16.04 28.34 -0.28
N ASP A 44 -15.57 27.17 -0.70
CA ASP A 44 -14.20 26.66 -0.62
C ASP A 44 -13.91 25.82 -1.88
N PRO A 45 -13.49 26.48 -2.99
CA PRO A 45 -13.21 25.81 -4.26
C PRO A 45 -12.13 24.73 -4.17
N VAL A 46 -11.11 24.92 -3.32
CA VAL A 46 -10.00 23.97 -3.15
C VAL A 46 -10.53 22.64 -2.61
N SER A 47 -11.27 22.70 -1.50
CA SER A 47 -11.90 21.52 -0.89
C SER A 47 -12.96 20.90 -1.80
N GLY A 48 -13.73 21.72 -2.53
CA GLY A 48 -14.72 21.25 -3.49
C GLY A 48 -14.09 20.43 -4.62
N HIS A 49 -13.02 20.93 -5.22
CA HIS A 49 -12.28 20.23 -6.27
C HIS A 49 -11.58 18.97 -5.75
N ALA A 50 -10.94 19.03 -4.57
CA ALA A 50 -10.32 17.85 -3.95
C ALA A 50 -11.35 16.73 -3.70
N LEU A 51 -12.54 17.08 -3.20
CA LEU A 51 -13.61 16.10 -2.95
C LEU A 51 -14.16 15.51 -4.25
N MET A 52 -14.30 16.31 -5.32
CA MET A 52 -14.66 15.79 -6.64
C MET A 52 -13.60 14.84 -7.21
N GLY A 53 -12.32 15.14 -6.99
CA GLY A 53 -11.20 14.27 -7.39
C GLY A 53 -11.25 12.91 -6.68
N LEU A 54 -11.51 12.88 -5.37
CA LEU A 54 -11.67 11.64 -4.61
C LEU A 54 -12.88 10.83 -5.09
N VAL A 55 -14.01 11.49 -5.39
CA VAL A 55 -15.17 10.83 -5.98
C VAL A 55 -14.82 10.19 -7.32
N ALA A 56 -14.13 10.91 -8.21
CA ALA A 56 -13.70 10.38 -9.50
C ALA A 56 -12.73 9.19 -9.34
N CYS A 57 -11.82 9.25 -8.36
CA CYS A 57 -10.93 8.14 -8.00
C CYS A 57 -11.71 6.87 -7.62
N LEU A 58 -12.77 7.02 -6.82
CA LEU A 58 -13.65 5.91 -6.42
C LEU A 58 -14.53 5.41 -7.58
N GLU A 59 -14.82 6.25 -8.57
CA GLU A 59 -15.51 5.86 -9.80
C GLU A 59 -14.56 5.27 -10.86
N HIS A 60 -13.26 5.18 -10.55
CA HIS A 60 -12.20 4.79 -11.48
C HIS A 60 -12.13 5.68 -12.74
N ASP A 61 -12.56 6.94 -12.65
CA ASP A 61 -12.38 7.95 -13.69
C ASP A 61 -11.07 8.70 -13.44
N LEU A 62 -9.95 8.10 -13.86
CA LEU A 62 -8.61 8.65 -13.66
C LEU A 62 -8.46 10.03 -14.30
N SER A 63 -9.04 10.25 -15.48
CA SER A 63 -8.98 11.53 -16.19
C SER A 63 -9.61 12.65 -15.36
N SER A 64 -10.84 12.43 -14.86
CA SER A 64 -11.50 13.41 -13.99
C SER A 64 -10.80 13.55 -12.65
N MET A 65 -10.26 12.46 -12.07
CA MET A 65 -9.48 12.51 -10.84
C MET A 65 -8.29 13.48 -11.00
N HIS A 66 -7.45 13.28 -12.02
CA HIS A 66 -6.32 14.16 -12.29
C HIS A 66 -6.78 15.62 -12.51
N ALA A 67 -7.78 15.84 -13.36
CA ALA A 67 -8.26 17.18 -13.69
C ALA A 67 -8.79 17.96 -12.47
N GLN A 68 -9.48 17.30 -11.55
CA GLN A 68 -10.05 17.94 -10.36
C GLN A 68 -8.97 18.22 -9.31
N HIS A 69 -8.06 17.28 -9.05
CA HIS A 69 -6.98 17.51 -8.10
C HIS A 69 -5.99 18.58 -8.56
N LEU A 70 -5.66 18.62 -9.86
CA LEU A 70 -4.80 19.68 -10.41
C LEU A 70 -5.43 21.07 -10.24
N LYS A 71 -6.74 21.22 -10.46
CA LYS A 71 -7.45 22.48 -10.16
C LYS A 71 -7.36 22.85 -8.68
N ALA A 72 -7.52 21.89 -7.77
CA ALA A 72 -7.38 22.16 -6.33
C ALA A 72 -5.97 22.65 -5.97
N ILE A 73 -4.95 22.09 -6.61
CA ILE A 73 -3.53 22.48 -6.44
C ILE A 73 -3.29 23.88 -7.02
N GLU A 74 -3.81 24.19 -8.21
CA GLU A 74 -3.66 25.52 -8.83
C GLU A 74 -4.27 26.65 -7.98
N LEU A 75 -5.33 26.33 -7.22
CA LEU A 75 -6.07 27.28 -6.39
C LEU A 75 -5.45 27.51 -5.00
N SER A 76 -4.38 26.81 -4.62
CA SER A 76 -3.81 26.85 -3.28
C SER A 76 -2.29 26.76 -3.27
N GLN A 77 -1.65 27.49 -2.36
CA GLN A 77 -0.21 27.36 -2.08
C GLN A 77 0.09 26.38 -0.92
N SER A 78 -0.94 25.77 -0.34
CA SER A 78 -0.81 24.82 0.77
C SER A 78 -0.32 23.46 0.28
N CYS A 79 0.33 22.69 1.16
CA CYS A 79 0.67 21.29 0.91
C CYS A 79 -0.56 20.36 0.88
N LEU A 80 -1.71 20.77 1.43
CA LEU A 80 -2.86 19.89 1.61
C LEU A 80 -3.46 19.35 0.30
N PRO A 81 -3.68 20.16 -0.77
CA PRO A 81 -4.20 19.63 -2.03
C PRO A 81 -3.25 18.65 -2.72
N LEU A 82 -1.94 18.84 -2.56
CA LEU A 82 -0.93 17.88 -3.02
C LEU A 82 -1.07 16.55 -2.27
N MET A 83 -1.27 16.59 -0.95
CA MET A 83 -1.52 15.38 -0.15
C MET A 83 -2.81 14.67 -0.55
N TYR A 84 -3.91 15.40 -0.72
CA TYR A 84 -5.18 14.82 -1.13
C TYR A 84 -5.06 14.13 -2.48
N TYR A 85 -4.33 14.73 -3.41
CA TYR A 85 -4.07 14.10 -4.69
C TYR A 85 -3.19 12.85 -4.57
N ALA A 86 -2.10 12.93 -3.80
CA ALA A 86 -1.22 11.80 -3.56
C ALA A 86 -1.98 10.59 -2.98
N LEU A 87 -2.90 10.82 -2.03
CA LEU A 87 -3.74 9.76 -1.47
C LEU A 87 -4.65 9.09 -2.52
N SER A 88 -5.26 9.89 -3.42
CA SER A 88 -6.06 9.35 -4.52
C SER A 88 -5.23 8.60 -5.56
N LEU A 89 -4.00 9.05 -5.82
CA LEU A 89 -3.03 8.35 -6.68
C LEU A 89 -2.58 7.02 -6.06
N GLU A 90 -2.30 6.99 -4.75
CA GLU A 90 -1.96 5.77 -4.02
C GLU A 90 -3.10 4.75 -4.09
N LYS A 91 -4.35 5.18 -3.85
CA LYS A 91 -5.56 4.35 -3.99
C LYS A 91 -5.75 3.81 -5.41
N SER A 92 -5.27 4.54 -6.41
CA SER A 92 -5.34 4.13 -7.82
C SER A 92 -4.08 3.40 -8.30
N CYS A 93 -3.17 3.07 -7.39
CA CYS A 93 -1.90 2.38 -7.68
C CYS A 93 -0.95 3.14 -8.63
N LEU A 94 -1.15 4.45 -8.79
CA LEU A 94 -0.28 5.35 -9.57
C LEU A 94 0.91 5.82 -8.71
N TRP A 95 1.71 4.88 -8.21
CA TRP A 95 2.69 5.13 -7.14
C TRP A 95 3.80 6.10 -7.53
N ASN A 96 4.24 6.10 -8.79
CA ASN A 96 5.26 7.04 -9.26
C ASN A 96 4.76 8.51 -9.21
N GLU A 97 3.50 8.75 -9.58
CA GLU A 97 2.88 10.07 -9.45
C GLU A 97 2.57 10.40 -8.00
N CYS A 98 2.10 9.43 -7.22
CA CYS A 98 1.90 9.60 -5.78
C CYS A 98 3.19 10.08 -5.12
N ALA A 99 4.34 9.42 -5.37
CA ALA A 99 5.62 9.83 -4.82
C ALA A 99 6.00 11.27 -5.23
N LYS A 100 5.74 11.67 -6.48
CA LYS A 100 5.97 13.05 -6.93
C LYS A 100 5.19 14.05 -6.08
N TYR A 101 3.87 13.89 -5.93
CA TYR A 101 3.05 14.85 -5.20
C TYR A 101 3.26 14.79 -3.68
N THR A 102 3.58 13.63 -3.12
CA THR A 102 3.99 13.50 -1.72
C THR A 102 5.28 14.25 -1.43
N LEU A 103 6.29 14.12 -2.29
CA LEU A 103 7.57 14.85 -2.13
C LEU A 103 7.38 16.36 -2.31
N LEU A 104 6.57 16.80 -3.29
CA LEU A 104 6.23 18.22 -3.42
C LEU A 104 5.51 18.76 -2.17
N ALA A 105 4.62 17.97 -1.57
CA ALA A 105 3.96 18.35 -0.33
C ALA A 105 4.96 18.47 0.83
N LEU A 106 5.89 17.50 0.95
CA LEU A 106 6.97 17.52 1.93
C LEU A 106 7.92 18.72 1.72
N ASP A 107 8.24 19.09 0.48
CA ASP A 107 9.08 20.26 0.19
C ASP A 107 8.44 21.57 0.69
N LEU A 108 7.11 21.68 0.65
CA LEU A 108 6.38 22.83 1.20
C LEU A 108 6.32 22.82 2.74
N ALA A 109 6.42 21.65 3.38
CA ALA A 109 6.35 21.48 4.83
C ALA A 109 7.32 20.39 5.33
N PRO A 110 8.65 20.65 5.27
CA PRO A 110 9.69 19.62 5.44
C PRO A 110 9.81 19.05 6.85
N GLN A 111 9.22 19.72 7.84
CA GLN A 111 9.21 19.32 9.24
C GLN A 111 7.89 18.66 9.65
N ASP A 112 6.93 18.49 8.73
CA ASP A 112 5.70 17.78 9.04
C ASP A 112 5.97 16.26 9.11
N PRO A 113 5.85 15.63 10.29
CA PRO A 113 6.17 14.21 10.45
C PRO A 113 5.20 13.31 9.67
N LYS A 114 3.96 13.75 9.42
CA LYS A 114 2.99 12.96 8.65
C LYS A 114 3.39 12.91 7.17
N LEU A 115 3.87 14.03 6.63
CA LEU A 115 4.37 14.10 5.26
C LEU A 115 5.64 13.27 5.08
N LEU A 116 6.55 13.34 6.05
CA LEU A 116 7.78 12.56 6.03
C LEU A 116 7.48 11.05 6.09
N ASN A 117 6.57 10.63 6.97
CA ASN A 117 6.13 9.23 7.06
C ASN A 117 5.40 8.77 5.77
N ALA A 118 4.61 9.64 5.14
CA ALA A 118 3.99 9.32 3.86
C ALA A 118 5.04 9.16 2.74
N ALA A 119 6.07 10.01 2.71
CA ALA A 119 7.18 9.91 1.77
C ALA A 119 8.01 8.63 1.99
N LEU A 120 8.25 8.27 3.25
CA LEU A 120 8.91 7.02 3.64
C LEU A 120 8.13 5.80 3.18
N ARG A 121 6.80 5.80 3.34
CA ARG A 121 5.93 4.70 2.91
C ARG A 121 5.90 4.51 1.40
N ILE A 122 5.85 5.60 0.63
CA ILE A 122 5.72 5.52 -0.85
C ILE A 122 7.07 5.23 -1.55
N ALA A 123 8.21 5.53 -0.94
CA ALA A 123 9.51 5.34 -1.57
C ALA A 123 9.78 3.86 -1.97
N PRO A 124 9.58 2.86 -1.10
CA PRO A 124 9.65 1.44 -1.46
C PRO A 124 8.68 1.03 -2.56
N LEU A 125 7.46 1.57 -2.58
CA LEU A 125 6.47 1.32 -3.64
C LEU A 125 6.83 1.94 -5.00
N THR A 126 7.95 2.64 -5.10
CA THR A 126 8.48 3.10 -6.39
C THR A 126 9.83 2.47 -6.71
N GLY A 127 10.27 1.49 -5.91
CA GLY A 127 11.59 0.88 -5.99
C GLY A 127 12.73 1.85 -5.70
N ARG A 128 12.48 2.97 -4.99
CA ARG A 128 13.47 4.03 -4.71
C ARG A 128 13.94 3.96 -3.25
N PHE A 129 14.69 2.93 -2.90
CA PHE A 129 15.27 2.75 -1.58
C PHE A 129 16.38 3.77 -1.26
N SER A 130 17.06 4.31 -2.27
CA SER A 130 18.01 5.41 -2.13
C SER A 130 17.32 6.69 -1.63
N LEU A 131 16.10 6.96 -2.13
CA LEU A 131 15.24 8.00 -1.60
C LEU A 131 14.82 7.67 -0.17
N GLN A 132 14.38 6.44 0.11
CA GLN A 132 14.01 6.02 1.46
C GLN A 132 15.14 6.24 2.46
N LYS A 133 16.39 5.88 2.13
CA LYS A 133 17.58 6.12 2.99
C LYS A 133 17.75 7.59 3.35
N ARG A 134 17.60 8.50 2.37
CA ARG A 134 17.69 9.94 2.61
C ARG A 134 16.58 10.44 3.54
N LEU A 135 15.35 9.97 3.31
CA LEU A 135 14.20 10.34 4.15
C LEU A 135 14.32 9.78 5.56
N LEU A 136 14.86 8.58 5.74
CA LEU A 136 15.11 7.97 7.06
C LEU A 136 16.14 8.78 7.85
N GLN A 137 17.16 9.32 7.19
CA GLN A 137 18.10 10.23 7.84
C GLN A 137 17.41 11.52 8.32
N GLN A 138 16.59 12.16 7.47
CA GLN A 138 15.79 13.32 7.86
C GLN A 138 14.82 13.00 9.02
N TRP A 139 14.26 11.79 9.02
CA TRP A 139 13.39 11.31 10.08
C TRP A 139 14.16 11.14 11.40
N GLN A 140 15.34 10.52 11.35
CA GLN A 140 16.20 10.34 12.51
C GLN A 140 16.64 11.70 13.12
N GLU A 141 16.96 12.67 12.27
CA GLU A 141 17.32 14.04 12.70
C GLU A 141 16.16 14.73 13.42
N SER A 142 14.91 14.52 12.98
CA SER A 142 13.72 15.09 13.64
C SER A 142 13.27 14.35 14.91
N HIS A 143 13.81 13.15 15.18
CA HIS A 143 13.49 12.32 16.34
C HIS A 143 14.70 12.10 17.26
N GLU A 144 15.54 13.12 17.43
CA GLU A 144 16.67 13.12 18.38
C GLU A 144 17.64 11.93 18.23
N GLY A 145 17.80 11.43 17.01
CA GLY A 145 18.71 10.32 16.73
C GLY A 145 18.12 8.92 16.94
N VAL A 146 16.84 8.80 17.30
CA VAL A 146 16.14 7.51 17.37
C VAL A 146 16.22 6.81 16.02
N ARG A 147 16.60 5.52 16.04
CA ARG A 147 16.68 4.72 14.81
C ARG A 147 15.29 4.23 14.41
N HIS A 148 14.94 4.45 13.15
CA HIS A 148 13.73 3.87 12.56
C HIS A 148 13.89 2.35 12.38
N PRO A 149 12.82 1.54 12.47
CA PRO A 149 12.89 0.10 12.22
C PRO A 149 13.47 -0.27 10.84
N ASP A 150 13.11 0.52 9.82
CA ASP A 150 13.60 0.33 8.45
C ASP A 150 15.04 0.83 8.22
N GLN A 151 15.72 1.31 9.26
CA GLN A 151 17.09 1.81 9.15
C GLN A 151 18.03 0.66 8.72
N GLY A 152 18.70 0.85 7.58
CA GLY A 152 19.61 -0.16 7.00
C GLY A 152 18.98 -1.04 5.92
N HIS A 153 17.65 -0.95 5.68
CA HIS A 153 16.99 -1.68 4.59
C HIS A 153 17.62 -1.37 3.22
N PHE A 154 18.00 -0.12 2.96
CA PHE A 154 18.70 0.24 1.73
C PHE A 154 20.04 -0.49 1.59
N ASP A 155 20.87 -0.52 2.64
CA ASP A 155 22.21 -1.10 2.56
C ASP A 155 22.12 -2.63 2.39
N ALA A 156 21.17 -3.27 3.08
CA ALA A 156 20.84 -4.68 2.93
C ALA A 156 20.40 -5.02 1.49
N LEU A 157 19.42 -4.29 0.95
CA LEU A 157 18.90 -4.51 -0.39
C LEU A 157 19.94 -4.19 -1.48
N ASN A 158 20.69 -3.10 -1.33
CA ASN A 158 21.73 -2.73 -2.29
C ASN A 158 22.85 -3.78 -2.34
N GLY A 159 23.20 -4.39 -1.20
CA GLY A 159 24.11 -5.54 -1.15
C GLY A 159 23.59 -6.74 -1.95
N SER A 160 22.32 -7.09 -1.78
CA SER A 160 21.67 -8.16 -2.56
C SER A 160 21.64 -7.86 -4.05
N LEU A 161 21.20 -6.67 -4.43
CA LEU A 161 21.14 -6.24 -5.84
C LEU A 161 22.53 -6.33 -6.48
N ALA A 162 23.55 -5.77 -5.83
CA ALA A 162 24.92 -5.78 -6.36
C ALA A 162 25.47 -7.20 -6.56
N LYS A 163 25.21 -8.12 -5.62
CA LYS A 163 25.62 -9.53 -5.75
C LYS A 163 25.00 -10.22 -6.96
N HIS A 164 23.80 -9.79 -7.35
CA HIS A 164 23.08 -10.34 -8.49
C HIS A 164 23.31 -9.56 -9.79
N GLY A 165 24.20 -8.56 -9.77
CA GLY A 165 24.47 -7.70 -10.94
C GLY A 165 23.31 -6.77 -11.28
N LEU A 166 22.42 -6.52 -10.31
CA LEU A 166 21.24 -5.68 -10.43
C LEU A 166 21.52 -4.28 -9.89
N LEU A 167 20.71 -3.34 -10.36
CA LEU A 167 20.68 -1.96 -9.91
C LEU A 167 19.27 -1.62 -9.40
N GLU A 168 19.17 -0.56 -8.61
CA GLU A 168 17.89 -0.06 -8.10
C GLU A 168 16.87 0.21 -9.21
N LYS A 169 17.33 0.65 -10.39
CA LYS A 169 16.45 0.88 -11.56
C LYS A 169 15.72 -0.40 -12.02
N ASP A 170 16.32 -1.57 -11.82
CA ASP A 170 15.75 -2.85 -12.25
C ASP A 170 14.60 -3.24 -11.31
N LEU A 171 14.75 -2.98 -10.01
CA LEU A 171 13.65 -3.10 -9.05
C LEU A 171 12.54 -2.09 -9.34
N LYS A 172 12.89 -0.82 -9.62
CA LYS A 172 11.90 0.20 -9.99
C LYS A 172 11.05 -0.23 -11.19
N GLN A 173 11.65 -0.87 -12.20
CA GLN A 173 10.94 -1.36 -13.37
C GLN A 173 9.90 -2.42 -13.01
N VAL A 174 10.29 -3.41 -12.19
CA VAL A 174 9.39 -4.45 -11.68
C VAL A 174 8.24 -3.87 -10.86
N ILE A 175 8.54 -3.00 -9.89
CA ILE A 175 7.50 -2.40 -9.05
C ILE A 175 6.56 -1.50 -9.86
N THR A 176 7.07 -0.82 -10.89
CA THR A 176 6.23 -0.04 -11.81
C THR A 176 5.26 -0.95 -12.57
N ALA A 177 5.74 -2.08 -13.10
CA ALA A 177 4.89 -3.05 -13.79
C ALA A 177 3.80 -3.65 -12.88
N VAL A 178 4.12 -3.90 -11.61
CA VAL A 178 3.13 -4.33 -10.58
C VAL A 178 2.08 -3.24 -10.36
N GLY A 179 2.50 -1.97 -10.20
CA GLY A 179 1.58 -0.84 -10.05
C GLY A 179 0.67 -0.67 -11.27
N ASP A 180 1.21 -0.82 -12.48
CA ASP A 180 0.46 -0.74 -13.74
C ASP A 180 -0.59 -1.86 -13.84
N ALA A 181 -0.26 -3.10 -13.44
CA ALA A 181 -1.23 -4.20 -13.36
C ALA A 181 -2.43 -3.84 -12.48
N PHE A 182 -2.18 -3.31 -11.28
CA PHE A 182 -3.27 -2.91 -10.40
C PHE A 182 -4.03 -1.68 -10.93
N CYS A 183 -3.34 -0.69 -11.47
CA CYS A 183 -3.94 0.54 -11.97
C CYS A 183 -4.91 0.29 -13.13
N GLU A 184 -4.60 -0.65 -14.02
CA GLU A 184 -5.45 -1.02 -15.16
C GLU A 184 -6.63 -1.93 -14.78
N SER A 185 -6.71 -2.32 -13.51
CA SER A 185 -7.75 -3.19 -12.96
C SER A 185 -8.71 -2.44 -12.05
N ASP A 186 -9.74 -3.14 -11.59
CA ASP A 186 -10.66 -2.66 -10.56
C ASP A 186 -10.08 -2.74 -9.14
N ALA A 187 -8.83 -3.20 -8.97
CA ALA A 187 -8.19 -3.37 -7.69
C ALA A 187 -8.20 -2.10 -6.84
N ILE A 188 -8.45 -2.29 -5.55
CA ILE A 188 -8.06 -1.37 -4.50
C ILE A 188 -7.33 -2.16 -3.45
N LEU A 189 -6.08 -1.79 -3.26
CA LEU A 189 -5.27 -2.32 -2.19
C LEU A 189 -5.80 -1.77 -0.86
N LEU A 190 -6.14 -2.66 0.06
CA LEU A 190 -6.46 -2.30 1.43
C LEU A 190 -5.18 -1.90 2.16
N LYS A 191 -4.15 -2.72 1.99
CA LYS A 191 -2.84 -2.55 2.60
C LYS A 191 -1.77 -3.06 1.63
N HIS A 192 -0.58 -2.53 1.77
CA HIS A 192 0.62 -3.05 1.13
C HIS A 192 1.77 -2.96 2.13
N ARG A 193 2.72 -3.89 2.03
CA ARG A 193 3.97 -3.83 2.78
C ARG A 193 5.06 -4.55 2.02
N TYR A 194 6.30 -4.28 2.39
CA TYR A 194 7.43 -5.09 1.95
C TYR A 194 8.17 -5.64 3.16
N GLU A 195 8.81 -6.78 2.97
CA GLU A 195 9.65 -7.45 3.95
C GLU A 195 11.01 -7.74 3.32
N LEU A 196 12.07 -7.64 4.12
CA LEU A 196 13.40 -8.13 3.74
C LEU A 196 13.62 -9.48 4.41
N VAL A 197 13.53 -10.55 3.62
CA VAL A 197 13.71 -11.93 4.07
C VAL A 197 15.19 -12.29 4.01
N PRO A 198 15.85 -12.61 5.13
CA PRO A 198 17.26 -13.00 5.11
C PRO A 198 17.45 -14.36 4.42
N LEU A 199 18.47 -14.46 3.59
CA LEU A 199 18.89 -15.68 2.90
C LEU A 199 20.11 -16.31 3.60
N LYS A 200 20.31 -17.61 3.39
CA LYS A 200 21.40 -18.39 4.02
C LYS A 200 22.81 -17.87 3.71
N ASP A 201 22.96 -17.15 2.61
CA ASP A 201 24.22 -16.61 2.12
C ASP A 201 24.52 -15.18 2.63
N GLY A 202 23.75 -14.72 3.63
CA GLY A 202 23.88 -13.40 4.23
C GLY A 202 23.30 -12.26 3.40
N THR A 203 22.63 -12.57 2.28
CA THR A 203 21.86 -11.57 1.51
C THR A 203 20.41 -11.51 1.95
N PHE A 204 19.67 -10.59 1.36
CA PHE A 204 18.25 -10.38 1.60
C PHE A 204 17.45 -10.49 0.31
N PHE A 205 16.25 -11.00 0.45
CA PHE A 205 15.24 -11.08 -0.58
C PHE A 205 14.12 -10.11 -0.24
N ILE A 206 13.68 -9.27 -1.18
CA ILE A 206 12.56 -8.36 -0.97
C ILE A 206 11.25 -9.01 -1.40
N HIS A 207 10.29 -9.10 -0.47
CA HIS A 207 8.96 -9.63 -0.72
C HIS A 207 7.92 -8.55 -0.52
N TYR A 208 7.12 -8.25 -1.55
CA TYR A 208 5.99 -7.31 -1.46
C TYR A 208 4.68 -8.07 -1.25
N ARG A 209 3.92 -7.67 -0.24
CA ARG A 209 2.57 -8.21 -0.01
C ARG A 209 1.53 -7.16 -0.36
N PHE A 210 0.56 -7.54 -1.19
CA PHE A 210 -0.56 -6.69 -1.59
C PHE A 210 -1.85 -7.29 -1.08
N LEU A 211 -2.51 -6.60 -0.16
CA LEU A 211 -3.74 -7.10 0.46
C LEU A 211 -4.97 -6.54 -0.28
N LEU A 212 -5.81 -7.44 -0.74
CA LEU A 212 -7.08 -7.16 -1.41
C LEU A 212 -8.28 -7.43 -0.48
N PRO A 213 -9.41 -6.77 -0.73
CA PRO A 213 -10.68 -7.15 -0.14
C PRO A 213 -11.05 -8.61 -0.46
N ASP A 214 -11.69 -9.32 0.48
CA ASP A 214 -11.99 -10.77 0.38
C ASP A 214 -12.87 -11.19 -0.81
N ASN A 215 -13.55 -10.25 -1.43
CA ASN A 215 -14.39 -10.52 -2.59
C ASN A 215 -13.67 -10.46 -3.93
N LEU A 216 -12.41 -10.02 -3.92
CA LEU A 216 -11.56 -10.01 -5.09
C LEU A 216 -10.80 -11.34 -5.10
N VAL A 217 -10.64 -11.94 -6.27
CA VAL A 217 -9.92 -13.21 -6.39
C VAL A 217 -8.44 -12.90 -6.51
N ALA A 218 -7.65 -13.15 -5.46
CA ALA A 218 -6.23 -12.80 -5.43
C ALA A 218 -5.45 -13.33 -6.64
N SER A 219 -5.67 -14.59 -7.02
CA SER A 219 -4.98 -15.23 -8.14
C SER A 219 -5.17 -14.52 -9.48
N TYR A 220 -6.33 -13.87 -9.69
CA TYR A 220 -6.57 -13.07 -10.90
C TYR A 220 -5.58 -11.91 -11.01
N TYR A 221 -5.28 -11.22 -9.90
CA TYR A 221 -4.33 -10.12 -9.90
C TYR A 221 -2.88 -10.60 -9.95
N GLU A 222 -2.58 -11.78 -9.39
CA GLU A 222 -1.28 -12.42 -9.58
C GLU A 222 -1.01 -12.71 -11.06
N ASP A 223 -2.00 -13.24 -11.78
CA ASP A 223 -1.91 -13.47 -13.23
C ASP A 223 -1.71 -12.16 -14.01
N LEU A 224 -2.42 -11.08 -13.64
CA LEU A 224 -2.24 -9.76 -14.25
C LEU A 224 -0.84 -9.20 -14.01
N ILE A 225 -0.32 -9.33 -12.79
CA ILE A 225 1.04 -8.90 -12.44
C ILE A 225 2.06 -9.72 -13.22
N ALA A 226 1.91 -11.04 -13.27
CA ALA A 226 2.79 -11.93 -14.02
C ALA A 226 2.84 -11.54 -15.51
N ALA A 227 1.67 -11.32 -16.13
CA ALA A 227 1.59 -10.87 -17.52
C ALA A 227 2.27 -9.50 -17.75
N LYS A 228 2.16 -8.56 -16.81
CA LYS A 228 2.88 -7.27 -16.89
C LYS A 228 4.38 -7.43 -16.74
N LEU A 229 4.83 -8.29 -15.84
CA LEU A 229 6.26 -8.55 -15.61
C LEU A 229 6.92 -9.22 -16.81
N ASP A 230 6.22 -10.17 -17.45
CA ASP A 230 6.66 -10.80 -18.70
C ASP A 230 6.83 -9.78 -19.83
N ALA A 231 5.90 -8.82 -19.93
CA ALA A 231 5.95 -7.76 -20.93
C ALA A 231 7.00 -6.66 -20.63
N ALA A 232 7.33 -6.44 -19.35
CA ALA A 232 8.17 -5.33 -18.92
C ALA A 232 9.66 -5.47 -19.29
N ALA A 233 10.09 -6.61 -19.87
CA ALA A 233 11.49 -6.88 -20.22
C ALA A 233 12.45 -6.68 -19.02
N CYS A 234 12.07 -7.22 -17.87
CA CYS A 234 12.83 -7.10 -16.64
C CYS A 234 14.18 -7.85 -16.74
N HIS A 235 15.17 -7.43 -15.95
CA HIS A 235 16.42 -8.17 -15.85
C HIS A 235 16.15 -9.60 -15.35
N PRO A 236 16.67 -10.67 -15.98
CA PRO A 236 16.26 -12.06 -15.71
C PRO A 236 16.54 -12.50 -14.26
N ARG A 237 17.57 -11.92 -13.64
CA ARG A 237 17.94 -12.20 -12.24
C ARG A 237 17.14 -11.43 -11.20
N ILE A 238 16.19 -10.57 -11.60
CA ILE A 238 15.43 -9.76 -10.64
C ILE A 238 14.64 -10.64 -9.66
N PHE A 239 14.19 -11.79 -10.10
CA PHE A 239 13.46 -12.76 -9.27
C PHE A 239 14.36 -13.54 -8.31
N ASP A 240 15.69 -13.42 -8.42
CA ASP A 240 16.62 -13.94 -7.40
C ASP A 240 16.56 -13.08 -6.11
N VAL A 241 16.07 -11.84 -6.22
CA VAL A 241 16.03 -10.88 -5.12
C VAL A 241 14.65 -10.30 -4.84
N PHE A 242 13.65 -10.55 -5.69
CA PHE A 242 12.31 -10.00 -5.59
C PHE A 242 11.24 -11.08 -5.74
N SER A 243 10.20 -11.02 -4.91
CA SER A 243 8.88 -11.57 -5.24
C SER A 243 7.76 -10.71 -4.68
N PHE A 244 6.54 -11.12 -5.00
CA PHE A 244 5.33 -10.56 -4.46
C PHE A 244 4.35 -11.68 -4.09
N SER A 245 3.37 -11.34 -3.27
CA SER A 245 2.13 -12.09 -3.08
C SER A 245 0.95 -11.13 -3.20
N VAL A 246 -0.18 -11.66 -3.69
CA VAL A 246 -1.47 -10.99 -3.55
C VAL A 246 -2.32 -11.84 -2.63
N GLU A 247 -2.84 -11.22 -1.57
CA GLU A 247 -3.53 -11.94 -0.50
C GLU A 247 -4.87 -11.28 -0.20
N ASN A 248 -5.87 -12.07 0.17
CA ASN A 248 -7.11 -11.54 0.73
C ASN A 248 -6.93 -11.19 2.20
N GLU A 249 -7.57 -10.12 2.69
CA GLU A 249 -7.42 -9.62 4.06
C GLU A 249 -7.68 -10.70 5.13
N THR A 250 -8.76 -11.48 5.00
CA THR A 250 -9.07 -12.54 5.97
C THR A 250 -8.00 -13.64 6.00
N MET A 251 -7.44 -14.00 4.84
CA MET A 251 -6.36 -15.00 4.77
C MET A 251 -5.09 -14.48 5.44
N TYR A 252 -4.75 -13.21 5.19
CA TYR A 252 -3.61 -12.57 5.83
C TYR A 252 -3.76 -12.50 7.35
N GLU A 253 -4.93 -12.09 7.86
CA GLU A 253 -5.18 -12.01 9.30
C GLU A 253 -5.09 -13.38 9.97
N LEU A 254 -5.55 -14.44 9.30
CA LEU A 254 -5.40 -15.81 9.77
C LEU A 254 -3.93 -16.22 9.84
N TYR A 255 -3.12 -15.92 8.83
CA TYR A 255 -1.68 -16.22 8.84
C TYR A 255 -0.93 -15.42 9.91
N ASP A 256 -1.22 -14.13 10.06
CA ASP A 256 -0.60 -13.28 11.09
C ASP A 256 -0.97 -13.75 12.51
N TYR A 257 -2.22 -14.15 12.71
CA TYR A 257 -2.67 -14.78 13.95
C TYR A 257 -1.97 -16.11 14.20
N MET A 258 -1.89 -16.98 13.19
CA MET A 258 -1.18 -18.25 13.29
C MET A 258 0.30 -18.05 13.61
N ASP A 259 1.00 -17.14 12.94
CA ASP A 259 2.41 -16.85 13.19
C ASP A 259 2.64 -16.31 14.60
N ARG A 260 1.75 -15.46 15.11
CA ARG A 260 1.83 -14.97 16.49
C ARG A 260 1.57 -16.06 17.53
N GLU A 261 0.45 -16.76 17.41
CA GLU A 261 0.04 -17.73 18.42
C GLU A 261 0.85 -19.02 18.33
N LEU A 262 1.14 -19.52 17.12
CA LEU A 262 1.95 -20.72 16.89
C LEU A 262 3.45 -20.44 16.99
N GLY A 263 3.92 -19.22 16.68
CA GLY A 263 5.31 -18.83 16.90
C GLY A 263 5.67 -18.80 18.38
N GLU A 264 4.76 -18.32 19.24
CA GLU A 264 4.93 -18.36 20.69
C GLU A 264 4.68 -19.75 21.29
N SER A 265 3.86 -20.59 20.65
CA SER A 265 3.55 -21.93 21.16
C SER A 265 4.36 -23.08 20.54
N ALA A 266 5.17 -22.85 19.50
CA ALA A 266 6.05 -23.87 18.91
C ALA A 266 7.05 -24.47 19.92
N ASP A 267 7.45 -23.70 20.95
CA ASP A 267 8.29 -24.18 22.05
C ASP A 267 7.50 -24.93 23.16
N THR A 268 6.16 -24.91 23.10
CA THR A 268 5.27 -25.50 24.11
C THR A 268 4.39 -26.63 23.60
N ILE A 269 4.28 -26.83 22.27
CA ILE A 269 3.64 -28.00 21.68
C ILE A 269 4.57 -29.19 21.92
N LYS A 270 4.37 -29.88 23.05
CA LYS A 270 4.91 -31.22 23.25
C LYS A 270 4.31 -32.10 22.17
N VAL A 271 5.13 -32.53 21.21
CA VAL A 271 4.79 -33.67 20.36
C VAL A 271 4.31 -34.79 21.30
N PRO A 272 3.08 -35.30 21.15
CA PRO A 272 2.61 -36.39 21.99
C PRO A 272 3.60 -37.55 21.89
N ASP A 273 3.92 -38.16 23.02
CA ASP A 273 4.83 -39.31 23.07
C ASP A 273 4.39 -40.33 21.99
N PRO A 274 5.31 -40.84 21.14
CA PRO A 274 4.98 -41.85 20.15
C PRO A 274 4.15 -43.02 20.71
N GLU A 275 4.32 -43.38 21.98
CA GLU A 275 3.48 -44.40 22.64
C GLU A 275 2.04 -43.94 22.89
N GLN A 276 1.82 -42.64 23.16
CA GLN A 276 0.48 -42.07 23.32
C GLN A 276 -0.25 -41.99 21.97
N ILE A 277 0.45 -41.67 20.88
CA ILE A 277 -0.13 -41.69 19.53
C ILE A 277 -0.57 -43.11 19.17
N LYS A 278 0.29 -44.11 19.45
CA LYS A 278 -0.02 -45.52 19.20
C LYS A 278 -1.22 -46.02 20.02
N LEU A 279 -1.34 -45.60 21.28
CA LEU A 279 -2.50 -45.92 22.12
C LEU A 279 -3.80 -45.30 21.58
N ILE A 280 -3.74 -44.07 21.05
CA ILE A 280 -4.88 -43.40 20.43
C ILE A 280 -5.28 -44.12 19.13
N GLU A 281 -4.32 -44.52 18.30
CA GLU A 281 -4.58 -45.29 17.08
C GLU A 281 -5.21 -46.66 17.38
N GLU A 282 -4.74 -47.36 18.42
CA GLU A 282 -5.31 -48.63 18.88
C GLU A 282 -6.73 -48.46 19.45
N LEU A 283 -6.99 -47.35 20.18
CA LEU A 283 -8.32 -47.02 20.70
C LEU A 283 -9.30 -46.65 19.59
N VAL A 284 -8.85 -45.94 18.55
CA VAL A 284 -9.68 -45.60 17.38
C VAL A 284 -9.95 -46.83 16.51
N ALA A 285 -8.98 -47.74 16.37
CA ALA A 285 -9.17 -49.01 15.66
C ALA A 285 -10.09 -49.99 16.42
N GLY A 286 -10.15 -49.90 17.75
CA GLY A 286 -11.05 -50.70 18.59
C GLY A 286 -12.48 -50.16 18.69
N VAL A 287 -12.74 -48.96 18.18
CA VAL A 287 -14.10 -48.39 18.04
C VAL A 287 -14.52 -48.56 16.57
N GLU A 288 -14.85 -49.79 16.19
CA GLU A 288 -15.67 -50.03 15.01
C GLU A 288 -17.07 -49.45 15.26
N VAL A 289 -17.53 -48.57 14.36
CA VAL A 289 -18.94 -48.15 14.22
C VAL A 289 -19.64 -49.08 13.23
#